data_AF-A0A966IAI3-F1
#
_entry.id   AF-A0A966IAI3-F1
#
_cell.length_a   1.000
_cell.length_b   1.000
_cell.length_c   1.000
_cell.angle_alpha   90.00
_cell.angle_beta   90.00
_cell.angle_gamma   90.00
#
_symmetry.space_group_name_H-M   'P 1'
#
loop_
_entity.id
_entity.type
_entity.pdbx_description
1 polymer ?
#
loop_
_entity_poly.entity_id
_entity_poly.type
_entity_poly.pdbx_seq_one_letter_code
_entity_poly.pdbx_strand_id
1 'polypeptide(L)'
;MKEGKENVEDSSAPLIEHLAELRQRLIYSVAAFTVAMLACFTIWKPIFNFLTLPLCKSMIQRGHQDCGLILIKLQEGFFVAISISLMGGLIIAFPIIGYQMWRF
;
A
#
# COMPACT_ATOMS: atom_id res chain seq x y z
N MET A 1 -56.24 -0.66 7.87
CA MET A 1 -55.05 -0.14 7.15
C MET A 1 -53.81 -0.36 8.01
N LYS A 2 -53.25 -1.57 8.01
CA LYS A 2 -51.98 -1.93 8.66
C LYS A 2 -51.32 -3.07 7.88
N GLU A 3 -51.02 -2.84 6.62
CA GLU A 3 -50.19 -3.76 5.82
C GLU A 3 -49.29 -2.85 4.98
N GLY A 4 -47.98 -2.92 5.20
CA GLY A 4 -47.02 -2.05 4.52
C GLY A 4 -45.73 -1.72 5.28
N LYS A 5 -45.53 -2.23 6.51
CA LYS A 5 -44.29 -1.99 7.29
C LYS A 5 -43.40 -3.22 7.49
N GLU A 6 -43.79 -4.41 7.05
CA GLU A 6 -43.06 -5.65 7.35
C GLU A 6 -42.09 -6.13 6.25
N ASN A 7 -42.04 -5.50 5.07
CA ASN A 7 -41.15 -5.91 3.97
C ASN A 7 -39.88 -5.06 3.81
N VAL A 8 -39.75 -3.93 4.51
CA VAL A 8 -38.59 -3.01 4.37
C VAL A 8 -37.53 -3.24 5.46
N GLU A 9 -37.94 -3.76 6.62
CA GLU A 9 -37.05 -3.98 7.77
C GLU A 9 -36.20 -5.26 7.59
N ASP A 10 -36.75 -6.31 6.96
CA ASP A 10 -36.05 -7.57 6.67
C ASP A 10 -35.03 -7.45 5.52
N SER A 11 -35.17 -6.46 4.62
CA SER A 11 -34.19 -6.19 3.56
C SER A 11 -33.11 -5.20 4.00
N SER A 12 -33.42 -4.32 4.95
CA SER A 12 -32.45 -3.36 5.51
C SER A 12 -31.50 -3.99 6.52
N ALA A 13 -31.96 -4.97 7.32
CA ALA A 13 -31.12 -5.74 8.23
C ALA A 13 -29.93 -6.48 7.54
N PRO A 14 -30.13 -7.25 6.44
CA PRO A 14 -29.04 -7.94 5.73
C PRO A 14 -28.13 -6.98 4.97
N LEU A 15 -28.62 -5.82 4.54
CA LEU A 15 -27.80 -4.78 3.90
C LEU A 15 -26.88 -4.08 4.92
N ILE A 16 -27.34 -3.84 6.15
CA ILE A 16 -26.51 -3.30 7.23
C ILE A 16 -25.43 -4.31 7.64
N GLU A 17 -25.75 -5.60 7.65
CA GLU A 17 -24.80 -6.68 7.99
C GLU A 17 -23.69 -6.81 6.93
N HIS A 18 -24.02 -6.70 5.63
CA HIS A 18 -23.04 -6.62 4.55
C HIS A 18 -22.18 -5.35 4.60
N LEU A 19 -22.76 -4.20 4.94
CA LEU A 19 -22.01 -2.94 5.11
C LEU A 19 -21.08 -2.97 6.34
N ALA A 20 -21.47 -3.68 7.41
CA ALA A 20 -20.65 -3.89 8.59
C ALA A 20 -19.45 -4.81 8.30
N GLU A 21 -19.64 -5.87 7.51
CA GLU A 21 -18.53 -6.68 6.99
C GLU A 21 -17.58 -5.86 6.11
N LEU A 22 -18.11 -4.96 5.27
CA LEU A 22 -17.32 -4.04 4.43
C LEU A 22 -16.36 -3.19 5.25
N ARG A 23 -16.85 -2.54 6.31
CA ARG A 23 -16.04 -1.73 7.22
C ARG A 23 -14.97 -2.56 7.92
N GLN A 24 -15.34 -3.72 8.45
CA GLN A 24 -14.42 -4.53 9.25
C GLN A 24 -13.24 -5.02 8.39
N ARG A 25 -13.51 -5.47 7.17
CA ARG A 25 -12.47 -5.92 6.24
C ARG A 25 -11.60 -4.78 5.74
N LEU A 26 -12.18 -3.58 5.52
CA LEU A 26 -11.41 -2.39 5.17
C LEU A 26 -10.39 -2.03 6.27
N ILE A 27 -10.79 -2.12 7.54
CA ILE A 27 -9.88 -1.89 8.67
C ILE A 27 -8.73 -2.91 8.67
N TYR A 28 -9.00 -4.19 8.41
CA TYR A 28 -7.95 -5.21 8.30
C TYR A 28 -7.01 -4.97 7.11
N SER A 29 -7.54 -4.60 5.94
CA SER A 29 -6.73 -4.26 4.76
C SER A 29 -5.82 -3.06 5.02
N VAL A 30 -6.34 -2.01 5.65
CA VAL A 30 -5.57 -0.80 6.00
C VAL A 30 -4.54 -1.11 7.09
N ALA A 31 -4.88 -1.92 8.10
CA ALA A 31 -3.94 -2.35 9.12
C ALA A 31 -2.80 -3.19 8.52
N ALA A 32 -3.12 -4.16 7.65
CA ALA A 32 -2.14 -4.98 6.95
C ALA A 32 -1.22 -4.12 6.06
N PHE A 33 -1.79 -3.16 5.32
CA PHE A 33 -1.02 -2.19 4.54
C PHE A 33 -0.09 -1.34 5.41
N THR A 34 -0.57 -0.85 6.55
CA THR A 34 0.22 -0.02 7.48
C THR A 34 1.39 -0.83 8.04
N VAL A 35 1.17 -2.08 8.45
CA VAL A 35 2.23 -2.97 8.95
C VAL A 35 3.25 -3.28 7.85
N ALA A 36 2.80 -3.57 6.63
CA ALA A 36 3.67 -3.82 5.48
C ALA A 36 4.49 -2.58 5.10
N MET A 37 3.88 -1.39 5.12
CA MET A 37 4.54 -0.12 4.89
C MET A 37 5.64 0.13 5.93
N LEU A 38 5.35 -0.06 7.23
CA LEU A 38 6.33 0.09 8.30
C LEU A 38 7.48 -0.91 8.15
N ALA A 39 7.18 -2.17 7.79
CA ALA A 39 8.20 -3.17 7.50
C ALA A 39 9.09 -2.73 6.33
N CYS A 40 8.51 -2.27 5.21
CA CYS A 40 9.27 -1.73 4.07
C CYS A 40 10.09 -0.48 4.43
N PHE A 41 9.60 0.36 5.33
CA PHE A 41 10.34 1.53 5.81
C PHE A 41 11.64 1.13 6.53
N THR A 42 11.69 -0.02 7.22
CA THR A 42 12.95 -0.49 7.84
C THR A 42 13.99 -0.96 6.80
N ILE A 43 13.53 -1.52 5.67
CA ILE A 43 14.37 -2.07 4.59
C ILE A 43 14.45 -1.14 3.37
N TRP A 44 14.22 0.17 3.53
CA TRP A 44 14.22 1.12 2.42
C TRP A 44 15.59 1.23 1.71
N LYS A 45 16.70 1.11 2.45
CA LYS A 45 18.08 1.23 1.93
C LYS A 45 18.41 0.20 0.83
N PRO A 46 18.19 -1.12 1.03
CA PRO A 46 18.46 -2.10 -0.02
C PRO A 46 17.54 -1.92 -1.24
N ILE A 47 16.28 -1.52 -1.04
CA ILE A 47 15.35 -1.25 -2.15
C ILE A 47 15.83 -0.05 -2.98
N PHE A 48 16.27 1.02 -2.31
CA PHE A 48 16.87 2.18 -2.97
C PHE A 48 18.11 1.78 -3.78
N ASN A 49 19.03 1.00 -3.19
CA ASN A 49 20.23 0.53 -3.88
C ASN A 49 19.90 -0.29 -5.13
N PHE A 50 18.91 -1.19 -5.04
CA PHE A 50 18.44 -1.98 -6.17
C PHE A 50 17.90 -1.09 -7.30
N LEU A 51 17.12 -0.05 -6.97
CA LEU A 51 16.55 0.88 -7.94
C LEU A 51 17.62 1.77 -8.58
N THR A 52 18.67 2.14 -7.84
CA THR A 52 19.79 2.93 -8.37
C THR A 52 20.77 2.14 -9.22
N LEU A 53 20.79 0.81 -9.10
CA LEU A 53 21.70 -0.08 -9.81
C LEU A 53 21.58 0.02 -11.36
N PRO A 54 20.39 -0.02 -11.97
CA PRO A 54 20.24 0.19 -13.43
C PRO A 54 20.55 1.62 -13.85
N LEU A 55 20.21 2.62 -13.03
CA LEU A 55 20.52 4.03 -13.30
C LEU A 55 22.04 4.23 -13.39
N CYS A 56 22.76 3.65 -12.44
CA CYS A 56 24.22 3.64 -12.40
C CYS A 56 24.83 3.03 -13.66
N LYS A 57 24.32 1.86 -14.06
CA LYS A 57 24.78 1.14 -15.26
C LYS A 57 24.57 1.95 -16.53
N SER A 58 23.43 2.64 -16.66
CA SER A 58 23.14 3.51 -17.81
C SER A 58 23.98 4.79 -17.83
N MET A 59 24.33 5.35 -16.67
CA MET A 59 25.19 6.54 -16.59
C MET A 59 26.65 6.24 -16.91
N ILE A 60 27.17 5.09 -16.45
CA ILE A 60 28.51 4.62 -16.78
C ILE A 60 28.65 4.40 -18.30
N GLN A 61 27.62 3.84 -18.96
CA GLN A 61 27.60 3.69 -20.42
C GLN A 61 27.65 5.03 -21.19
N ARG A 62 27.25 6.13 -20.56
CA ARG A 62 27.29 7.49 -21.13
C ARG A 62 28.56 8.27 -20.76
N GLY A 63 29.52 7.64 -20.09
CA GLY A 63 30.84 8.24 -19.80
C GLY A 63 30.94 9.01 -18.48
N HIS A 64 29.90 8.97 -17.63
CA HIS A 64 29.96 9.55 -16.28
C HIS A 64 30.46 8.51 -15.28
N GLN A 65 31.66 8.72 -14.71
CA GLN A 65 32.33 7.78 -13.79
C GLN A 65 31.80 7.85 -12.35
N ASP A 66 31.17 8.97 -11.98
CA ASP A 66 30.64 9.15 -10.63
C ASP A 66 29.16 8.82 -10.60
N CYS A 67 28.87 7.58 -10.21
CA CYS A 67 27.54 7.16 -9.79
C CYS A 67 27.21 7.67 -8.38
N GLY A 68 27.48 8.95 -8.15
CA GLY A 68 27.08 9.65 -6.94
C GLY A 68 25.67 10.17 -7.16
N LEU A 69 24.64 9.39 -6.84
CA LEU A 69 23.39 10.00 -6.40
C LEU A 69 23.70 10.68 -5.06
N ILE A 70 24.26 11.89 -5.14
CA ILE A 70 24.55 12.70 -3.97
C ILE A 70 23.20 13.22 -3.52
N LEU A 71 22.57 12.53 -2.58
CA LEU A 71 21.43 13.05 -1.83
C LEU A 71 21.95 14.18 -0.93
N ILE A 72 22.11 15.38 -1.49
CA ILE A 72 22.61 16.55 -0.76
C ILE A 72 21.57 17.02 0.27
N LYS A 73 20.29 16.71 0.04
CA LYS A 73 19.18 17.12 0.89
C LYS A 73 18.62 15.96 1.69
N LEU A 74 18.58 16.12 3.00
CA LEU A 74 17.88 15.20 3.93
C LEU A 74 16.41 15.00 3.52
N GLN A 75 15.79 16.06 2.98
CA GLN A 75 14.42 16.04 2.47
C GLN A 75 14.21 15.07 1.29
N GLU A 76 15.17 14.98 0.36
CA GLU A 76 15.05 14.09 -0.79
C GLU A 76 15.15 12.62 -0.35
N GLY A 77 16.06 12.30 0.58
CA GLY A 77 16.17 10.96 1.15
C GLY A 77 14.92 10.53 1.90
N PHE A 78 14.32 11.45 2.66
CA PHE A 78 13.08 11.18 3.38
C PHE A 78 11.90 10.91 2.43
N PHE A 79 11.73 11.74 1.40
CA PHE A 79 10.64 11.55 0.43
C PHE A 79 10.79 10.24 -0.34
N VAL A 80 12.01 9.90 -0.77
CA VAL A 80 12.31 8.63 -1.44
C VAL A 80 12.02 7.44 -0.53
N ALA A 81 12.44 7.49 0.74
CA ALA A 81 12.16 6.43 1.71
C ALA A 81 10.64 6.24 1.90
N ILE A 82 9.86 7.32 1.99
CA ILE A 82 8.40 7.26 2.06
C ILE A 82 7.81 6.64 0.78
N SER A 83 8.17 7.14 -0.40
CA SER A 83 7.64 6.61 -1.66
C SER A 83 7.95 5.13 -1.84
N ILE A 84 9.17 4.69 -1.48
CA ILE A 84 9.57 3.28 -1.48
C ILE A 84 8.74 2.48 -0.48
N SER A 85 8.55 2.99 0.74
CA SER A 85 7.78 2.29 1.76
C SER A 85 6.29 2.15 1.39
N LEU A 86 5.71 3.15 0.73
CA LEU A 86 4.34 3.13 0.24
C LEU A 86 4.18 2.11 -0.90
N MET A 87 5.04 2.18 -1.92
CA MET A 87 4.99 1.28 -3.07
C MET A 87 5.31 -0.15 -2.66
N GLY A 88 6.37 -0.36 -1.88
CA GLY A 88 6.76 -1.67 -1.37
C GLY A 88 5.72 -2.26 -0.42
N GLY A 89 5.21 -1.43 0.51
CA GLY A 89 4.14 -1.83 1.42
C GLY A 89 2.87 -2.21 0.68
N LEU A 90 2.52 -1.50 -0.40
CA LEU A 90 1.37 -1.85 -1.24
C LEU A 90 1.57 -3.19 -1.94
N ILE A 91 2.75 -3.44 -2.51
CA ILE A 91 3.08 -4.71 -3.19
C ILE A 91 2.99 -5.89 -2.21
N ILE A 92 3.52 -5.74 -0.99
CA ILE A 92 3.48 -6.78 0.05
C ILE A 92 2.08 -6.95 0.61
N ALA A 93 1.31 -5.88 0.76
CA ALA A 93 -0.05 -5.92 1.26
C ALA A 93 -1.06 -6.41 0.20
N PHE A 94 -0.72 -6.33 -1.09
CA PHE A 94 -1.55 -6.74 -2.22
C PHE A 94 -2.20 -8.12 -2.06
N PRO A 95 -1.50 -9.22 -1.67
CA PRO A 95 -2.12 -10.52 -1.45
C PRO A 95 -3.17 -10.50 -0.33
N ILE A 96 -2.95 -9.74 0.75
CA ILE A 96 -3.89 -9.64 1.87
C ILE A 96 -5.13 -8.83 1.46
N ILE A 97 -4.91 -7.67 0.84
CA ILE A 97 -5.97 -6.80 0.34
C ILE A 97 -6.80 -7.54 -0.73
N GLY A 98 -6.14 -8.23 -1.65
CA GLY A 98 -6.78 -9.02 -2.71
C GLY A 98 -7.59 -10.18 -2.16
N TYR A 99 -7.08 -10.89 -1.14
CA TYR A 99 -7.83 -11.96 -0.48
C TYR A 99 -9.06 -11.41 0.27
N GLN A 100 -8.93 -10.28 0.96
CA GLN A 100 -10.07 -9.61 1.59
C GLN A 100 -11.08 -9.07 0.57
N MET A 101 -10.63 -8.62 -0.61
CA MET A 101 -11.51 -8.20 -1.70
C MET A 101 -12.24 -9.37 -2.37
N TRP A 102 -11.58 -10.52 -2.58
CA TRP A 102 -12.19 -11.68 -3.24
C TRP A 102 -13.21 -12.43 -2.36
N ARG A 103 -13.10 -12.29 -1.04
CA ARG A 103 -14.03 -12.90 -0.09
C ARG A 103 -15.31 -12.08 0.12
N PHE A 104 -15.42 -10.89 -0.46
CA PHE A 104 -16.69 -10.17 -0.59
C PHE A 104 -17.55 -10.80 -1.68
#